data_AF-A0A3M4SXM8-F1
#
_entry.id   AF-A0A3M4SXM8-F1
#
_cell.length_a   1.000
_cell.length_b   1.000
_cell.length_c   1.000
_cell.angle_alpha   90.00
_cell.angle_beta   90.00
_cell.angle_gamma   90.00
#
_symmetry.space_group_name_H-M   'P 1'
#
loop_
_entity.id
_entity.type
_entity.pdbx_description
1 polymer ?
#
loop_
_entity_poly.entity_id
_entity_poly.type
_entity_poly.pdbx_seq_one_letter_code
_entity_poly.pdbx_strand_id
1 'polypeptide(L)'
;MALMFSRLARNFARNGYYPTDELTLERTLQALVPATSGRMRILDPCSGEGVALAEVAHRLERNRTEAYAVEYDRERADHSKTLLDRVLQGDLMDTMISRQSFGLLWLNPPYGDLVADHSGASQY
;
A
#
# COMPACT_ATOMS: atom_id res chain seq x y z
N MET A 1 18.81 29.14 -8.94
CA MET A 1 18.20 28.79 -7.64
C MET A 1 16.78 28.33 -7.91
N ALA A 2 16.54 27.01 -7.96
CA ALA A 2 15.23 26.48 -8.31
C ALA A 2 14.29 26.67 -7.12
N LEU A 3 13.22 27.43 -7.31
CA LEU A 3 12.11 27.50 -6.36
C LEU A 3 11.47 26.12 -6.32
N MET A 4 11.83 25.30 -5.33
CA MET A 4 11.10 24.07 -5.06
C MET A 4 9.67 24.47 -4.68
N PHE A 5 8.69 24.13 -5.52
CA PHE A 5 7.29 24.35 -5.19
C PHE A 5 6.99 23.69 -3.85
N SER A 6 6.38 24.43 -2.92
CA SER A 6 6.17 24.00 -1.53
C SER A 6 5.46 22.66 -1.39
N ARG A 7 4.62 22.28 -2.36
CA ARG A 7 3.97 20.96 -2.43
C ARG A 7 4.95 19.82 -2.70
N LEU A 8 5.90 20.02 -3.61
CA LEU A 8 6.94 19.03 -3.93
C LEU A 8 7.90 18.85 -2.75
N ALA A 9 8.28 19.95 -2.09
CA ALA A 9 9.12 19.91 -0.90
C ALA A 9 8.45 19.16 0.27
N ARG A 10 7.14 19.37 0.48
CA ARG A 10 6.37 18.67 1.53
C ARG A 10 6.19 17.19 1.24
N ASN A 11 5.98 16.83 -0.02
CA ASN A 11 5.88 15.44 -0.44
C ASN A 11 7.20 14.71 -0.24
N PHE A 12 8.31 15.30 -0.72
CA PHE A 12 9.65 14.77 -0.55
C PHE A 12 10.02 14.60 0.94
N ALA A 13 9.72 15.60 1.78
CA ALA A 13 9.96 15.53 3.23
C ALA A 13 9.17 14.40 3.93
N ARG A 14 8.08 13.92 3.32
CA ARG A 14 7.28 12.80 3.83
C ARG A 14 7.57 11.48 3.11
N ASN A 15 8.56 11.42 2.22
CA ASN A 15 8.76 10.28 1.32
C ASN A 15 7.46 9.85 0.61
N GLY A 16 6.60 10.81 0.24
CA GLY A 16 5.30 10.53 -0.37
C GLY A 16 4.27 9.85 0.56
N TYR A 17 4.57 9.68 1.86
CA TYR A 17 3.69 9.02 2.82
C TYR A 17 2.54 9.93 3.27
N TYR A 18 1.34 9.60 2.79
CA TYR A 18 0.08 10.21 3.20
C TYR A 18 -0.91 9.07 3.42
N PRO A 19 -1.15 8.62 4.67
CA PRO A 19 -2.09 7.54 4.93
C PRO A 19 -3.49 7.93 4.46
N THR A 20 -4.28 6.94 4.04
CA THR A 20 -5.69 7.16 3.73
C THR A 20 -6.37 7.76 4.96
N ASP A 21 -7.01 8.91 4.79
CA ASP A 21 -7.70 9.56 5.90
C ASP A 21 -8.91 8.73 6.36
N GLU A 22 -9.29 8.92 7.62
CA GLU A 22 -10.32 8.14 8.30
C GLU A 22 -11.68 8.19 7.57
N LEU A 23 -12.07 9.36 7.07
CA LEU A 23 -13.36 9.53 6.39
C LEU A 23 -13.37 8.82 5.03
N THR A 24 -12.28 8.90 4.28
CA THR A 24 -12.13 8.17 3.02
C THR A 24 -12.12 6.66 3.26
N LEU A 25 -11.41 6.19 4.29
CA LEU A 25 -11.37 4.79 4.67
C LEU A 25 -12.79 4.29 5.02
N GLU A 26 -13.46 4.95 5.96
CA GLU A 26 -14.81 4.58 6.42
C GLU A 26 -15.79 4.46 5.25
N ARG A 27 -15.84 5.46 4.36
CA ARG A 27 -16.74 5.47 3.21
C ARG A 27 -16.40 4.37 2.20
N THR A 28 -15.12 4.09 2.00
CA THR A 28 -14.70 3.02 1.09
C THR A 28 -15.07 1.65 1.65
N LEU A 29 -14.87 1.42 2.95
CA LEU A 29 -15.25 0.16 3.60
C LEU A 29 -16.74 -0.16 3.49
N GLN A 30 -17.61 0.87 3.52
CA GLN A 30 -19.05 0.70 3.34
C GLN A 30 -19.43 0.15 1.96
N ALA A 31 -18.61 0.43 0.93
CA ALA A 31 -18.81 -0.09 -0.43
C ALA A 31 -18.31 -1.54 -0.61
N LEU A 32 -17.56 -2.06 0.36
CA LEU A 32 -17.00 -3.41 0.30
C LEU A 32 -17.95 -4.45 0.89
N VAL A 33 -18.00 -5.61 0.24
CA VAL A 33 -18.75 -6.78 0.68
C VAL A 33 -17.83 -8.02 0.74
N PRO A 34 -17.97 -8.88 1.75
CA PRO A 34 -17.22 -10.13 1.84
C PRO A 34 -17.47 -11.04 0.64
N ALA A 35 -16.51 -11.93 0.35
CA ALA A 35 -16.71 -12.99 -0.62
C ALA A 35 -17.83 -13.96 -0.17
N THR A 36 -18.72 -14.33 -1.09
CA THR A 36 -19.87 -15.20 -0.80
C THR A 36 -19.47 -16.60 -0.35
N SER A 37 -18.26 -17.06 -0.70
CA SER A 37 -17.71 -18.34 -0.26
C SER A 37 -16.18 -18.30 -0.27
N GLY A 38 -15.56 -19.26 0.42
CA GLY A 38 -14.10 -19.41 0.47
C GLY A 38 -13.38 -18.32 1.27
N ARG A 39 -12.04 -18.29 1.11
CA ARG A 39 -11.16 -17.26 1.66
C ARG A 39 -10.82 -16.23 0.57
N MET A 40 -10.77 -14.96 0.95
CA MET A 40 -10.37 -13.86 0.09
C MET A 40 -8.91 -13.47 0.38
N ARG A 41 -8.14 -13.20 -0.66
CA ARG A 41 -6.81 -12.58 -0.53
C ARG A 41 -6.90 -11.12 -0.95
N ILE A 42 -6.35 -10.24 -0.13
CA ILE A 42 -6.30 -8.80 -0.39
C ILE A 42 -4.86 -8.31 -0.35
N LEU A 43 -4.56 -7.27 -1.12
CA LEU A 43 -3.22 -6.71 -1.25
C LEU A 43 -3.25 -5.19 -1.07
N ASP A 44 -2.27 -4.66 -0.32
CA ASP A 44 -1.85 -3.26 -0.39
C ASP A 44 -0.36 -3.19 -0.80
N PRO A 45 -0.04 -2.72 -2.01
CA PRO A 45 1.33 -2.70 -2.50
C PRO A 45 2.16 -1.53 -1.94
N CYS A 46 1.56 -0.63 -1.18
CA CYS A 46 2.22 0.50 -0.50
C CYS A 46 1.60 0.70 0.89
N SER A 47 1.71 -0.31 1.76
CA SER A 47 0.82 -0.41 2.92
C SER A 47 0.98 0.64 3.99
N GLY A 48 2.09 1.39 3.97
CA GLY A 48 2.49 2.22 5.09
C GLY A 48 2.55 1.37 6.35
N GLU A 49 1.88 1.85 7.39
CA GLU A 49 1.75 1.16 8.67
C GLU A 49 0.75 -0.02 8.67
N GLY A 50 0.07 -0.30 7.56
CA GLY A 50 -0.84 -1.45 7.41
C GLY A 50 -2.26 -1.26 7.96
N VAL A 51 -2.54 -0.11 8.60
CA VAL A 51 -3.84 0.17 9.26
C VAL A 51 -5.03 0.05 8.29
N ALA A 52 -4.94 0.68 7.11
CA ALA A 52 -6.04 0.66 6.15
C ALA A 52 -6.38 -0.77 5.69
N LEU A 53 -5.37 -1.58 5.34
CA LEU A 53 -5.61 -2.95 4.91
C LEU A 53 -6.10 -3.85 6.05
N ALA A 54 -5.71 -3.59 7.30
CA ALA A 54 -6.23 -4.30 8.47
C ALA A 54 -7.74 -4.04 8.67
N GLU A 55 -8.18 -2.79 8.51
CA GLU A 55 -9.60 -2.42 8.55
C GLU A 55 -10.39 -3.05 7.39
N VAL A 56 -9.81 -3.08 6.19
CA VAL A 56 -10.38 -3.80 5.04
C VAL A 56 -10.53 -5.29 5.36
N ALA A 57 -9.51 -5.94 5.93
CA ALA A 57 -9.58 -7.34 6.31
C ALA A 57 -10.67 -7.59 7.37
N HIS A 58 -10.83 -6.68 8.33
CA HIS A 58 -11.91 -6.76 9.32
C HIS A 58 -13.29 -6.65 8.68
N ARG A 59 -13.49 -5.64 7.81
CA ARG A 59 -14.73 -5.43 7.05
C ARG A 59 -15.10 -6.64 6.18
N LEU A 60 -14.09 -7.31 5.62
CA LEU A 60 -14.24 -8.49 4.76
C LEU A 60 -14.20 -9.82 5.54
N GLU A 61 -14.57 -9.81 6.82
CA GLU A 61 -14.52 -10.98 7.72
C GLU A 61 -13.08 -11.48 7.93
N ARG A 62 -12.40 -10.95 8.96
CA ARG A 62 -10.97 -11.19 9.22
C ARG A 62 -10.55 -12.67 9.19
N ASN A 63 -11.38 -13.57 9.69
CA ASN A 63 -11.10 -15.02 9.72
C ASN A 63 -11.15 -15.71 8.35
N ARG A 64 -11.73 -15.03 7.35
CA ARG A 64 -11.86 -15.48 5.96
C ARG A 64 -11.09 -14.60 4.97
N THR A 65 -10.34 -13.61 5.46
CA THR A 65 -9.53 -12.72 4.64
C THR A 65 -8.06 -12.83 5.03
N GLU A 66 -7.21 -13.00 4.02
CA GLU A 66 -5.75 -13.03 4.16
C GLU A 66 -5.17 -11.75 3.53
N ALA A 67 -4.49 -10.95 4.35
CA ALA A 67 -3.97 -9.63 3.98
C ALA A 67 -2.48 -9.68 3.66
N TYR A 68 -2.14 -9.26 2.45
CA TYR A 68 -0.79 -9.20 1.91
C TYR A 68 -0.38 -7.75 1.71
N ALA A 69 0.89 -7.44 1.95
CA ALA A 69 1.39 -6.09 1.78
C ALA A 69 2.83 -6.04 1.30
N VAL A 70 3.16 -4.93 0.64
CA VAL A 70 4.52 -4.48 0.39
C VAL A 70 4.66 -3.09 1.00
N GLU A 71 5.77 -2.84 1.67
CA GLU A 71 6.12 -1.51 2.17
C GLU A 71 7.63 -1.28 2.05
N TYR A 72 7.99 -0.13 1.50
CA TYR A 72 9.38 0.23 1.27
C TYR A 72 10.11 0.56 2.57
N ASP A 73 9.49 1.38 3.42
CA ASP A 73 10.09 1.86 4.66
C ASP A 73 10.11 0.78 5.73
N ARG A 74 11.28 0.59 6.35
CA ARG A 74 11.49 -0.49 7.32
C ARG A 74 10.61 -0.36 8.56
N GLU A 75 10.51 0.83 9.15
CA GLU A 75 9.77 1.02 10.40
C GLU A 75 8.27 0.82 10.15
N ARG A 76 7.75 1.37 9.05
CA ARG A 76 6.36 1.15 8.65
C ARG A 76 6.06 -0.30 8.32
N ALA A 77 6.95 -0.98 7.59
CA ALA A 77 6.81 -2.40 7.29
C ALA A 77 6.82 -3.24 8.57
N ASP A 78 7.67 -2.91 9.54
CA ASP A 78 7.72 -3.60 10.82
C ASP A 78 6.44 -3.39 11.63
N HIS A 79 5.83 -2.20 11.60
CA HIS A 79 4.50 -1.98 12.18
C HIS A 79 3.41 -2.78 11.43
N SER A 80 3.41 -2.73 10.10
CA SER A 80 2.46 -3.45 9.23
C SER A 80 2.48 -4.97 9.48
N LYS A 81 3.65 -5.56 9.73
CA LYS A 81 3.82 -6.98 10.12
C LYS A 81 3.11 -7.36 11.43
N THR A 82 2.82 -6.40 12.30
CA THR A 82 2.07 -6.66 13.54
C THR A 82 0.57 -6.77 13.30
N LEU A 83 0.07 -6.27 12.17
CA LEU A 83 -1.35 -6.17 11.84
C LEU A 83 -1.79 -7.17 10.77
N LEU A 84 -0.92 -7.44 9.78
CA LEU A 84 -1.26 -8.17 8.55
C LEU A 84 -0.66 -9.58 8.50
N ASP A 85 -1.17 -10.42 7.60
CA ASP A 85 -0.77 -11.83 7.52
C ASP A 85 0.60 -12.01 6.83
N ARG A 86 0.86 -11.25 5.77
CA ARG A 86 2.09 -11.35 4.96
C ARG A 86 2.55 -9.96 4.53
N VAL A 87 3.70 -9.52 5.02
CA VAL A 87 4.27 -8.23 4.65
C VAL A 87 5.70 -8.41 4.16
N LEU A 88 5.99 -7.92 2.96
CA LEU A 88 7.32 -7.80 2.41
C LEU A 88 7.83 -6.37 2.65
N GLN A 89 9.04 -6.26 3.21
CA GLN A 89 9.74 -4.99 3.25
C GLN A 89 10.60 -4.89 1.99
N GLY A 90 10.33 -3.90 1.13
CA GLY A 90 11.05 -3.75 -0.14
C GLY A 90 10.36 -2.81 -1.12
N ASP A 91 11.00 -2.58 -2.26
CA ASP A 91 10.42 -1.83 -3.37
C ASP A 91 9.35 -2.69 -4.06
N LEU A 92 8.18 -2.09 -4.31
CA LEU A 92 7.11 -2.72 -5.06
C LEU A 92 7.56 -3.12 -6.47
N MET A 93 8.37 -2.29 -7.12
CA MET A 93 8.83 -2.51 -8.50
C MET A 93 9.79 -3.70 -8.60
N ASP A 94 10.50 -4.02 -7.53
CA ASP A 94 11.37 -5.19 -7.42
C ASP A 94 10.66 -6.42 -6.82
N THR A 95 9.38 -6.28 -6.43
CA THR A 95 8.61 -7.34 -5.78
C THR A 95 7.84 -8.17 -6.79
N MET A 96 8.12 -9.48 -6.81
CA MET A 96 7.38 -10.44 -7.62
C MET A 96 6.04 -10.79 -6.99
N ILE A 97 4.95 -10.33 -7.60
CA ILE A 97 3.57 -10.60 -7.17
C ILE A 97 2.88 -11.53 -8.16
N SER A 98 2.42 -12.68 -7.68
CA SER A 98 1.70 -13.67 -8.50
C SER A 98 0.46 -13.05 -9.15
N ARG A 99 0.35 -13.21 -10.47
CA ARG A 99 -0.79 -12.71 -11.24
C ARG A 99 -2.08 -13.37 -10.78
N GLN A 100 -3.20 -12.64 -10.88
CA GLN A 100 -4.57 -13.15 -10.63
C GLN A 100 -4.74 -13.85 -9.27
N SER A 101 -3.98 -13.43 -8.25
CA SER A 101 -3.94 -14.10 -6.95
C SER A 101 -4.74 -13.38 -5.86
N PHE A 102 -5.29 -12.21 -6.15
CA PHE A 102 -5.97 -11.33 -5.19
C PHE A 102 -7.36 -10.94 -5.67
N GLY A 103 -8.32 -10.91 -4.74
CA GLY A 103 -9.70 -10.50 -5.00
C GLY A 103 -9.96 -9.02 -4.73
N LEU A 104 -9.06 -8.33 -4.03
CA LEU A 104 -9.10 -6.89 -3.81
C LEU A 104 -7.68 -6.31 -3.74
N LEU A 105 -7.53 -5.12 -4.32
CA LEU A 105 -6.34 -4.29 -4.23
C LEU A 105 -6.73 -2.98 -3.53
N TRP A 106 -6.15 -2.71 -2.37
CA TRP A 106 -6.18 -1.39 -1.75
C TRP A 106 -5.02 -0.57 -2.32
N LEU A 107 -5.27 0.62 -2.84
CA LEU A 107 -4.27 1.38 -3.57
C LEU A 107 -4.21 2.83 -3.08
N ASN A 108 -3.19 3.12 -2.28
CA ASN A 108 -2.81 4.47 -1.87
C ASN A 108 -1.29 4.65 -2.04
N PRO A 109 -0.80 4.71 -3.30
CA PRO A 109 0.62 4.77 -3.59
C PRO A 109 1.18 6.16 -3.22
N PRO A 110 2.50 6.30 -3.09
CA PRO A 110 3.11 7.61 -2.83
C PRO A 110 2.70 8.63 -3.90
N TYR A 111 2.38 9.84 -3.47
CA TYR A 111 2.04 10.93 -4.39
C TYR A 111 3.31 11.52 -5.02
N GLY A 112 3.25 11.96 -6.27
CA GLY A 112 4.36 12.59 -6.97
C GLY A 112 4.93 11.71 -8.08
N ASP A 113 5.77 12.30 -8.93
CA ASP A 113 6.43 11.55 -9.99
C ASP A 113 7.46 10.61 -9.38
N LEU A 114 7.52 9.38 -9.89
CA LEU A 114 8.72 8.56 -9.75
C LEU A 114 9.86 9.41 -10.31
N VAL A 115 10.86 9.71 -9.48
CA VAL A 115 12.06 10.41 -9.96
C VAL A 115 12.61 9.54 -11.08
N ALA A 116 12.56 10.04 -12.32
CA ALA A 116 13.12 9.33 -13.46
C ALA A 116 14.54 8.93 -13.08
N ASP A 117 14.84 7.64 -13.20
CA ASP A 117 16.16 7.16 -12.91
C ASP A 117 17.13 7.86 -13.87
N HIS A 118 17.87 8.84 -13.36
CA HIS A 118 18.93 9.53 -14.09
C HIS A 118 20.23 8.73 -13.99
N SER A 119 20.18 7.45 -13.63
CA SER A 119 21.24 6.52 -13.96
C SER A 119 21.10 6.18 -15.45
N GLY A 120 22.08 6.60 -16.26
CA GLY A 120 22.16 6.25 -17.68
C GLY A 120 22.43 4.76 -17.94
N ALA A 121 21.87 3.86 -17.13
CA ALA A 121 21.98 2.42 -17.28
C ALA A 121 20.82 1.91 -18.15
N SER A 122 21.13 1.85 -19.46
CA SER A 122 20.46 1.16 -20.55
C SER A 122 19.19 0.34 -20.28
N GLN A 123 18.14 0.70 -21.03
CA GLN A 123 17.21 -0.26 -21.63
C GLN A 123 17.98 -1.45 -22.20
N TYR A 124 17.68 -2.67 -21.74
CA TYR A 124 17.36 -3.86 -22.54
C TYR A 124 16.78 -4.94 -21.63
#